data_AF-A0A9D7FJD0-F1
#
_entry.id   AF-A0A9D7FJD0-F1
#
_cell.length_a   1.000
_cell.length_b   1.000
_cell.length_c   1.000
_cell.angle_alpha   90.00
_cell.angle_beta   90.00
_cell.angle_gamma   90.00
#
_symmetry.space_group_name_H-M   'P 1'
#
loop_
_entity.id
_entity.type
_entity.pdbx_description
1 polymer ?
#
loop_
_entity_poly.entity_id
_entity_poly.type
_entity_poly.pdbx_seq_one_letter_code
_entity_poly.pdbx_strand_id
1 'polypeptide(L)'
;MTNITANNFSCPKCSAVTELKLQAPLVICCPSCQETYFINKEHKATNAYLLKHDLSPLKVIELNASGEYKKIRFTIIGHIRSINTHSITNEWLMKFDNNTYGWLIENGFKYYIFENDSISISANSIIGKNVGDSVKIKEIDYIIYDLSKQIKFRMDGQIPENDFNDGELFIYEAIANDFVSLTTIVIYDKTTVEAFKGIEIKLTDLKISTLANFKKWLS
;
A
#
# COMPACT_ATOMS: atom_id res chain seq x y z
N MET A 1 -0.11 -9.57 29.46
CA MET A 1 0.82 -10.21 28.51
C MET A 1 -0.01 -11.14 27.65
N THR A 2 -0.17 -10.84 26.37
CA THR A 2 -1.00 -11.63 25.46
C THR A 2 -0.10 -12.67 24.80
N ASN A 3 -0.30 -13.95 25.14
CA ASN A 3 0.43 -15.06 24.53
C ASN A 3 -0.17 -15.32 23.14
N ILE A 4 0.59 -15.02 22.08
CA ILE A 4 0.27 -15.50 20.73
C ILE A 4 0.49 -17.01 20.71
N THR A 5 -0.58 -17.76 20.43
CA THR A 5 -0.51 -19.21 20.19
C THR A 5 -0.98 -19.45 18.75
N ALA A 6 -0.15 -20.10 17.93
CA ALA A 6 -0.47 -20.56 16.57
C ALA A 6 -0.99 -19.48 15.58
N ASN A 7 -0.14 -18.53 15.18
CA ASN A 7 -0.42 -17.53 14.13
C ASN A 7 -1.67 -16.65 14.33
N ASN A 8 -2.23 -16.57 15.55
CA ASN A 8 -3.40 -15.74 15.82
C ASN A 8 -3.05 -14.52 16.68
N PHE A 9 -3.54 -13.36 16.27
CA PHE A 9 -3.53 -12.14 17.05
C PHE A 9 -4.84 -12.00 17.83
N SER A 10 -4.74 -11.84 19.15
CA SER A 10 -5.88 -11.50 20.01
C SER A 10 -5.83 -10.02 20.36
N CYS A 11 -6.83 -9.25 19.93
CA CYS A 11 -6.88 -7.81 20.14
C CYS A 11 -6.91 -7.44 21.62
N PRO A 12 -5.93 -6.67 22.15
CA PRO A 12 -5.92 -6.23 23.54
C PRO A 12 -7.13 -5.40 23.98
N LYS A 13 -7.81 -4.72 23.04
CA LYS A 13 -8.96 -3.84 23.34
C LYS A 13 -10.30 -4.56 23.37
N CYS A 14 -10.56 -5.47 22.44
CA CYS A 14 -11.87 -6.11 22.28
C CYS A 14 -11.86 -7.64 22.29
N SER A 15 -10.69 -8.27 22.45
CA SER A 15 -10.50 -9.73 22.45
C SER A 15 -10.87 -10.45 21.15
N ALA A 16 -11.18 -9.73 20.07
CA ALA A 16 -11.35 -10.34 18.76
C ALA A 16 -10.06 -11.05 18.31
N VAL A 17 -10.22 -12.24 17.77
CA VAL A 17 -9.12 -13.07 17.26
C VAL A 17 -9.02 -12.90 15.75
N THR A 18 -7.82 -12.72 15.23
CA THR A 18 -7.55 -12.56 13.80
C THR A 18 -6.30 -13.36 13.42
N GLU A 19 -6.40 -14.13 12.34
CA GLU A 19 -5.26 -14.85 11.78
C GLU A 19 -4.20 -13.89 11.23
N LEU A 20 -2.94 -14.09 11.62
CA LEU A 20 -1.79 -13.42 11.05
C LEU A 20 -1.40 -14.09 9.73
N LYS A 21 -1.54 -13.34 8.64
CA LYS A 21 -1.18 -13.76 7.28
C LYS A 21 0.25 -13.36 6.93
N LEU A 22 0.81 -12.40 7.65
CA LEU A 22 2.22 -12.00 7.54
C LEU A 22 3.00 -12.56 8.74
N GLN A 23 4.30 -12.75 8.53
CA GLN A 23 5.23 -12.96 9.64
C GLN A 23 5.52 -11.61 10.31
N ALA A 24 5.72 -11.62 11.62
CA ALA A 24 6.15 -10.42 12.34
C ALA A 24 7.60 -10.05 11.96
N PRO A 25 7.97 -8.75 11.96
CA PRO A 25 7.19 -7.62 12.45
C PRO A 25 6.17 -7.08 11.43
N LEU A 26 5.02 -6.64 11.94
CA LEU A 26 3.92 -6.11 11.12
C LEU A 26 3.03 -5.14 11.91
N VAL A 27 2.23 -4.36 11.18
CA VAL A 27 1.11 -3.58 11.71
C VAL A 27 -0.20 -4.26 11.37
N ILE A 28 -1.10 -4.39 12.35
CA ILE A 28 -2.43 -4.95 12.15
C ILE A 28 -3.52 -4.00 12.64
N CYS A 29 -4.57 -3.83 11.85
CA CYS A 29 -5.83 -3.19 12.24
C CYS A 29 -6.84 -4.27 12.63
N CYS A 30 -7.33 -4.22 13.87
CA CYS A 30 -8.35 -5.16 14.34
C CYS A 30 -9.66 -4.95 13.56
N PRO A 31 -10.22 -5.99 12.90
CA PRO A 31 -11.41 -5.84 12.07
C PRO A 31 -12.67 -5.50 12.89
N SER A 32 -12.67 -5.77 14.20
CA SER A 32 -13.84 -5.56 15.07
C SER A 32 -13.88 -4.16 15.68
N CYS A 33 -12.79 -3.70 16.29
CA CYS A 33 -12.75 -2.39 16.97
C CYS A 33 -11.89 -1.33 16.26
N GLN A 34 -11.30 -1.68 15.11
CA GLN A 34 -10.45 -0.82 14.27
C GLN A 34 -9.26 -0.23 15.03
N GLU A 35 -8.81 -0.87 16.10
CA GLU A 35 -7.61 -0.46 16.83
C GLU A 35 -6.38 -1.08 16.17
N THR A 36 -5.31 -0.31 16.06
CA THR A 36 -4.11 -0.71 15.34
C THR A 36 -2.98 -1.05 16.30
N TYR A 37 -2.19 -2.07 15.94
CA TYR A 37 -1.13 -2.59 16.77
C TYR A 37 0.12 -2.91 15.95
N PHE A 38 1.28 -2.53 16.47
CA PHE A 38 2.56 -3.06 16.06
C PHE A 38 2.77 -4.41 16.73
N ILE A 39 3.04 -5.45 15.95
CA ILE A 39 3.45 -6.77 16.43
C ILE A 39 4.92 -6.94 16.13
N ASN A 40 5.74 -7.07 17.16
CA ASN A 40 7.18 -7.24 17.03
C ASN A 40 7.59 -8.71 16.75
N LYS A 41 8.88 -8.95 16.52
CA LYS A 41 9.44 -10.29 16.25
C LYS A 41 9.20 -11.30 17.37
N GLU A 42 9.08 -10.85 18.62
CA GLU A 42 8.73 -11.69 19.77
C GLU A 42 7.22 -11.87 19.95
N HIS A 43 6.42 -11.53 18.92
CA HIS A 43 4.96 -11.68 18.91
C HIS A 43 4.25 -10.87 20.01
N LYS A 44 4.84 -9.75 20.43
CA LYS A 44 4.22 -8.82 21.38
C LYS A 44 3.53 -7.69 20.63
N ALA A 45 2.29 -7.42 21.02
CA ALA A 45 1.48 -6.35 20.45
C ALA A 45 1.56 -5.08 21.32
N THR A 46 1.87 -3.96 20.68
CA THR A 46 1.82 -2.61 21.26
C THR A 46 0.86 -1.76 20.44
N ASN A 47 0.04 -0.92 21.09
CA ASN A 47 -0.88 -0.04 20.37
C ASN A 47 -0.06 0.90 19.46
N ALA A 48 -0.48 1.04 18.19
CA ALA A 48 0.19 1.90 17.22
C ALA A 48 -0.21 3.38 17.36
N TYR A 49 -1.24 3.68 18.14
CA TYR A 49 -1.78 5.02 18.41
C TYR A 49 -2.11 5.82 17.15
N LEU A 50 -2.40 5.13 16.04
CA LEU A 50 -2.74 5.79 14.79
C LEU A 50 -4.02 6.60 14.95
N LEU A 51 -3.97 7.86 14.52
CA LEU A 51 -5.15 8.72 14.48
C LEU A 51 -6.16 8.12 13.50
N LYS A 52 -7.29 7.70 14.04
CA LYS A 52 -8.38 7.19 13.20
C LYS A 52 -9.01 8.36 12.46
N HIS A 53 -8.89 8.34 11.15
CA HIS A 53 -9.66 9.23 10.30
C HIS A 53 -10.90 8.52 9.80
N ASP A 54 -12.05 9.20 9.86
CA ASP A 54 -13.31 8.71 9.32
C ASP A 54 -13.29 8.78 7.78
N LEU A 55 -12.55 7.84 7.19
CA LEU A 55 -12.52 7.59 5.76
C LEU A 55 -13.31 6.31 5.51
N SER A 56 -14.38 6.41 4.72
CA SER A 56 -15.10 5.22 4.27
C SER A 56 -14.19 4.40 3.34
N PRO A 57 -13.99 3.10 3.61
CA PRO A 57 -13.15 2.28 2.76
C PRO A 57 -13.80 2.12 1.39
N LEU A 58 -12.99 2.12 0.33
CA LEU A 58 -13.45 1.72 -0.99
C LEU A 58 -13.76 0.23 -0.96
N LYS A 59 -15.04 -0.15 -1.06
CA LYS A 59 -15.47 -1.56 -0.94
C LYS A 59 -15.38 -2.36 -2.23
N VAL A 60 -14.79 -1.81 -3.29
CA VAL A 60 -14.68 -2.51 -4.58
C VAL A 60 -13.72 -3.71 -4.48
N ILE A 61 -12.59 -3.50 -3.79
CA ILE A 61 -11.58 -4.51 -3.49
C ILE A 61 -11.53 -4.65 -1.97
N GLU A 62 -12.07 -5.75 -1.46
CA GLU A 62 -12.18 -5.98 -0.01
C GLU A 62 -11.03 -6.86 0.52
N LEU A 63 -10.78 -6.79 1.82
CA LEU A 63 -9.90 -7.75 2.49
C LEU A 63 -10.41 -9.18 2.26
N ASN A 64 -9.48 -10.12 2.12
CA ASN A 64 -9.72 -11.52 1.74
C ASN A 64 -10.19 -11.74 0.30
N ALA A 65 -10.33 -10.69 -0.53
CA ALA A 65 -10.52 -10.89 -1.96
C ALA A 65 -9.34 -11.69 -2.54
N SER A 66 -9.63 -12.63 -3.41
CA SER A 66 -8.62 -13.45 -4.10
C SER A 66 -8.50 -13.02 -5.55
N GLY A 67 -7.33 -13.24 -6.14
CA GLY A 67 -7.09 -12.99 -7.56
C GLY A 67 -5.86 -13.75 -8.07
N GLU A 68 -5.44 -13.42 -9.28
CA GLU A 68 -4.27 -14.01 -9.94
C GLU A 68 -3.46 -12.94 -10.66
N TYR A 69 -2.15 -12.94 -10.47
CA TYR A 69 -1.22 -12.08 -11.22
C TYR A 69 0.00 -12.90 -11.63
N LYS A 70 0.43 -12.79 -12.90
CA LYS A 70 1.51 -13.61 -13.47
C LYS A 70 1.36 -15.12 -13.19
N LYS A 71 0.10 -15.62 -13.20
CA LYS A 71 -0.28 -17.02 -12.88
C LYS A 71 -0.03 -17.45 -11.42
N ILE A 72 0.23 -16.51 -10.52
CA ILE A 72 0.36 -16.75 -9.09
C ILE A 72 -0.89 -16.19 -8.41
N ARG A 73 -1.55 -17.02 -7.60
CA ARG A 73 -2.70 -16.59 -6.81
C ARG A 73 -2.26 -15.63 -5.71
N PHE A 74 -3.14 -14.69 -5.38
CA PHE A 74 -2.94 -13.77 -4.27
C PHE A 74 -4.23 -13.58 -3.48
N THR A 75 -4.05 -13.10 -2.24
CA THR A 75 -5.12 -12.63 -1.36
C THR A 75 -4.85 -11.18 -0.96
N ILE A 76 -5.88 -10.33 -0.98
CA ILE A 76 -5.80 -8.97 -0.41
C ILE A 76 -5.82 -9.08 1.11
N ILE A 77 -4.76 -8.61 1.76
CA ILE A 77 -4.59 -8.76 3.21
C ILE A 77 -4.47 -7.43 3.95
N GLY A 78 -4.26 -6.34 3.23
CA GLY A 78 -4.19 -4.99 3.76
C GLY A 78 -4.76 -3.98 2.75
N HIS A 79 -5.24 -2.86 3.27
CA HIS A 79 -5.71 -1.73 2.48
C HIS A 79 -5.31 -0.44 3.19
N ILE A 80 -4.68 0.48 2.46
CA ILE A 80 -4.40 1.84 2.87
C ILE A 80 -5.18 2.79 1.97
N ARG A 81 -5.80 3.79 2.59
CA ARG A 81 -6.40 4.92 1.88
C ARG A 81 -5.79 6.21 2.40
N SER A 82 -5.15 6.96 1.52
CA SER A 82 -4.47 8.22 1.86
C SER A 82 -5.19 9.40 1.23
N ILE A 83 -5.36 10.48 2.00
CA ILE A 83 -5.68 11.82 1.48
C ILE A 83 -4.36 12.57 1.39
N ASN A 84 -4.00 12.94 0.17
CA ASN A 84 -2.86 13.77 -0.13
C ASN A 84 -3.32 15.19 -0.52
N THR A 85 -2.37 16.12 -0.66
CA THR A 85 -2.66 17.51 -1.03
C THR A 85 -3.39 17.66 -2.38
N HIS A 86 -3.12 16.78 -3.35
CA HIS A 86 -3.72 16.88 -4.69
C HIS A 86 -4.47 15.61 -5.14
N SER A 87 -4.45 14.54 -4.35
CA SER A 87 -5.00 13.25 -4.74
C SER A 87 -5.50 12.42 -3.55
N ILE A 88 -6.30 11.41 -3.85
CA ILE A 88 -6.62 10.32 -2.92
C ILE A 88 -6.06 9.06 -3.55
N THR A 89 -5.30 8.27 -2.78
CA THR A 89 -4.78 6.98 -3.22
C THR A 89 -5.44 5.85 -2.44
N ASN A 90 -5.66 4.74 -3.13
CA ASN A 90 -6.02 3.46 -2.52
C ASN A 90 -4.94 2.45 -2.86
N GLU A 91 -4.45 1.75 -1.85
CA GLU A 91 -3.29 0.85 -1.94
C GLU A 91 -3.67 -0.46 -1.25
N TRP A 92 -3.70 -1.56 -2.01
CA TRP A 92 -4.04 -2.88 -1.50
C TRP A 92 -2.82 -3.78 -1.47
N LEU A 93 -2.54 -4.37 -0.31
CA LEU A 93 -1.47 -5.34 -0.14
C LEU A 93 -1.93 -6.72 -0.63
N MET A 94 -1.27 -7.21 -1.68
CA MET A 94 -1.47 -8.52 -2.28
C MET A 94 -0.46 -9.50 -1.68
N LYS A 95 -0.92 -10.48 -0.89
CA LYS A 95 -0.06 -11.60 -0.47
C LYS A 95 -0.19 -12.75 -1.46
N PHE A 96 0.93 -13.15 -2.06
CA PHE A 96 1.00 -14.25 -3.03
C PHE A 96 1.21 -15.61 -2.34
N ASP A 97 0.73 -16.68 -3.00
CA ASP A 97 0.86 -18.06 -2.50
C ASP A 97 2.32 -18.54 -2.42
N ASN A 98 3.24 -17.91 -3.15
CA ASN A 98 4.68 -18.15 -3.07
C ASN A 98 5.36 -17.43 -1.88
N ASN A 99 4.58 -16.86 -0.95
CA ASN A 99 5.01 -16.09 0.22
C ASN A 99 5.64 -14.71 -0.05
N THR A 100 5.64 -14.21 -1.28
CA THR A 100 5.94 -12.80 -1.55
C THR A 100 4.70 -11.93 -1.38
N TYR A 101 4.87 -10.62 -1.46
CA TYR A 101 3.77 -9.67 -1.52
C TYR A 101 4.09 -8.56 -2.52
N GLY A 102 3.08 -7.78 -2.88
CA GLY A 102 3.19 -6.58 -3.70
C GLY A 102 1.99 -5.68 -3.49
N TRP A 103 2.01 -4.50 -4.10
CA TRP A 103 1.00 -3.49 -3.89
C TRP A 103 0.22 -3.22 -5.17
N LEU A 104 -1.10 -3.32 -5.09
CA LEU A 104 -2.01 -2.80 -6.11
C LEU A 104 -2.37 -1.37 -5.72
N ILE A 105 -2.03 -0.38 -6.55
CA ILE A 105 -2.25 1.03 -6.25
C ILE A 105 -3.16 1.65 -7.30
N GLU A 106 -4.20 2.33 -6.84
CA GLU A 106 -5.03 3.21 -7.67
C GLU A 106 -4.41 4.60 -7.75
N ASN A 107 -4.08 5.03 -8.97
CA ASN A 107 -3.57 6.37 -9.25
C ASN A 107 -4.14 6.87 -10.58
N GLY A 108 -4.75 8.06 -10.58
CA GLY A 108 -5.23 8.72 -11.81
C GLY A 108 -6.21 7.88 -12.65
N PHE A 109 -7.18 7.22 -12.01
CA PHE A 109 -8.15 6.29 -12.62
C PHE A 109 -7.58 4.99 -13.19
N LYS A 110 -6.28 4.75 -13.04
CA LYS A 110 -5.59 3.53 -13.45
C LYS A 110 -5.14 2.75 -12.22
N TYR A 111 -4.77 1.49 -12.46
CA TYR A 111 -4.25 0.59 -11.45
C TYR A 111 -2.85 0.16 -11.84
N TYR A 112 -1.98 0.07 -10.85
CA TYR A 112 -0.59 -0.30 -11.03
C TYR A 112 -0.21 -1.36 -10.00
N ILE A 113 0.63 -2.31 -10.41
CA ILE A 113 1.28 -3.23 -9.48
C ILE A 113 2.70 -2.74 -9.24
N PHE A 114 3.01 -2.51 -7.97
CA PHE A 114 4.34 -2.20 -7.48
C PHE A 114 4.93 -3.45 -6.82
N GLU A 115 6.09 -3.86 -7.32
CA GLU A 115 6.92 -4.87 -6.69
C GLU A 115 7.77 -4.20 -5.59
N ASN A 116 8.21 -4.96 -4.57
CA ASN A 116 8.88 -4.38 -3.40
C ASN A 116 10.30 -3.86 -3.66
N ASP A 117 10.86 -4.13 -4.84
CA ASP A 117 12.22 -3.71 -5.17
C ASP A 117 12.26 -2.20 -5.43
N SER A 118 12.87 -1.45 -4.51
CA SER A 118 13.10 -0.02 -4.66
C SER A 118 14.36 0.28 -5.48
N ILE A 119 14.39 1.47 -6.08
CA ILE A 119 15.57 2.05 -6.70
C ILE A 119 15.99 3.25 -5.86
N SER A 120 17.12 3.16 -5.18
CA SER A 120 17.71 4.31 -4.49
C SER A 120 18.11 5.37 -5.51
N ILE A 121 17.66 6.62 -5.29
CA ILE A 121 18.03 7.76 -6.11
C ILE A 121 18.65 8.86 -5.24
N SER A 122 19.51 9.69 -5.82
CA SER A 122 20.10 10.81 -5.09
C SER A 122 19.06 11.89 -4.83
N ALA A 123 19.03 12.43 -3.61
CA ALA A 123 18.17 13.57 -3.29
C ALA A 123 18.45 14.78 -4.21
N ASN A 124 19.70 14.99 -4.63
CA ASN A 124 20.05 16.06 -5.59
C ASN A 124 19.36 15.90 -6.95
N SER A 125 18.93 14.69 -7.31
CA SER A 125 18.19 14.42 -8.54
C SER A 125 16.72 14.84 -8.46
N ILE A 126 16.18 15.10 -7.26
CA ILE A 126 14.76 15.48 -7.06
C ILE A 126 14.60 16.86 -6.40
N ILE A 127 15.57 17.32 -5.61
CA ILE A 127 15.49 18.61 -4.90
C ILE A 127 15.23 19.74 -5.89
N GLY A 128 14.18 20.53 -5.60
CA GLY A 128 13.79 21.70 -6.38
C GLY A 128 13.01 21.40 -7.66
N LYS A 129 12.74 20.13 -7.98
CA LYS A 129 11.88 19.76 -9.10
C LYS A 129 10.41 20.02 -8.78
N ASN A 130 9.66 20.40 -9.80
CA ASN A 130 8.23 20.67 -9.76
C ASN A 130 7.49 19.80 -10.78
N VAL A 131 6.16 19.87 -10.76
CA VAL A 131 5.33 19.29 -11.82
C VAL A 131 5.75 19.84 -13.18
N GLY A 132 5.94 18.94 -14.15
CA GLY A 132 6.45 19.23 -15.49
C GLY A 132 7.96 19.01 -15.66
N ASP A 133 8.73 18.95 -14.57
CA ASP A 133 10.16 18.67 -14.65
C ASP A 133 10.44 17.19 -14.91
N SER A 134 11.57 16.91 -15.57
CA SER A 134 12.02 15.54 -15.80
C SER A 134 12.97 15.05 -14.71
N VAL A 135 12.85 13.80 -14.31
CA VAL A 135 13.78 13.09 -13.43
C VAL A 135 14.24 11.80 -14.09
N LYS A 136 15.55 11.57 -14.08
CA LYS A 136 16.17 10.36 -14.63
C LYS A 136 16.30 9.31 -13.54
N ILE A 137 15.73 8.12 -13.79
CA ILE A 137 15.82 6.97 -12.89
C ILE A 137 16.41 5.82 -13.69
N LYS A 138 17.63 5.41 -13.33
CA LYS A 138 18.48 4.55 -14.18
C LYS A 138 18.62 5.18 -15.58
N GLU A 139 18.19 4.48 -16.63
CA GLU A 139 18.28 4.93 -18.04
C GLU A 139 16.96 5.51 -18.57
N ILE A 140 15.95 5.69 -17.72
CA ILE A 140 14.61 6.13 -18.14
C ILE A 140 14.37 7.56 -17.63
N ASP A 141 13.95 8.43 -18.53
CA ASP A 141 13.48 9.79 -18.21
C ASP A 141 11.97 9.75 -17.92
N TYR A 142 11.62 10.26 -16.75
CA TYR A 142 10.23 10.41 -16.28
C TYR A 142 9.87 11.89 -16.18
N ILE A 143 8.61 12.22 -16.46
CA ILE A 143 8.04 13.55 -16.23
C ILE A 143 7.23 13.50 -14.94
N ILE A 144 7.54 14.40 -14.01
CA ILE A 144 6.79 14.57 -12.76
C ILE A 144 5.42 15.16 -13.10
N TYR A 145 4.34 14.49 -12.72
CA TYR A 145 2.97 14.99 -12.96
C TYR A 145 2.19 15.27 -11.67
N ASP A 146 2.60 14.71 -10.53
CA ASP A 146 2.05 15.07 -9.22
C ASP A 146 3.18 15.26 -8.19
N LEU A 147 2.97 16.22 -7.30
CA LEU A 147 3.74 16.44 -6.09
C LEU A 147 2.75 16.55 -4.95
N SER A 148 2.73 15.53 -4.10
CA SER A 148 1.71 15.36 -3.09
C SER A 148 2.33 15.14 -1.71
N LYS A 149 1.73 15.74 -0.69
CA LYS A 149 2.04 15.44 0.72
C LYS A 149 0.89 14.67 1.33
N GLN A 150 1.19 13.60 2.06
CA GLN A 150 0.16 12.85 2.81
C GLN A 150 -0.35 13.71 3.98
N ILE A 151 -1.68 13.83 4.11
CA ILE A 151 -2.35 14.63 5.14
C ILE A 151 -3.04 13.73 6.16
N LYS A 152 -3.72 12.69 5.67
CA LYS A 152 -4.48 11.73 6.48
C LYS A 152 -4.38 10.37 5.82
N PHE A 153 -4.39 9.32 6.61
CA PHE A 153 -4.56 7.98 6.08
C PHE A 153 -5.42 7.12 6.99
N ARG A 154 -5.90 6.01 6.43
CA ARG A 154 -6.56 4.93 7.15
C ARG A 154 -5.93 3.63 6.68
N MET A 155 -5.78 2.67 7.59
CA MET A 155 -5.41 1.30 7.26
C MET A 155 -6.47 0.30 7.75
N ASP A 156 -6.66 -0.75 6.98
CA ASP A 156 -7.40 -1.95 7.36
C ASP A 156 -6.54 -3.19 7.04
N GLY A 157 -6.67 -4.28 7.81
CA GLY A 157 -5.91 -5.52 7.60
C GLY A 157 -4.49 -5.50 8.16
N GLN A 158 -3.54 -6.12 7.46
CA GLN A 158 -2.14 -6.34 7.90
C GLN A 158 -1.17 -5.74 6.90
N ILE A 159 -0.16 -5.00 7.38
CA ILE A 159 0.89 -4.34 6.59
C ILE A 159 2.28 -4.70 7.18
N PRO A 160 3.30 -5.04 6.38
CA PRO A 160 4.67 -5.21 6.85
C PRO A 160 5.17 -3.94 7.55
N GLU A 161 5.92 -4.08 8.66
CA GLU A 161 6.39 -2.91 9.42
C GLU A 161 7.20 -1.93 8.56
N ASN A 162 8.06 -2.44 7.68
CA ASN A 162 8.91 -1.61 6.81
C ASN A 162 8.15 -0.86 5.71
N ASP A 163 6.93 -1.31 5.38
CA ASP A 163 6.10 -0.67 4.36
C ASP A 163 5.04 0.23 4.99
N PHE A 164 5.04 0.32 6.33
CA PHE A 164 4.13 1.15 7.08
C PHE A 164 4.79 2.48 7.44
N ASN A 165 4.19 3.59 7.02
CA ASN A 165 4.61 4.93 7.41
C ASN A 165 3.39 5.76 7.79
N ASP A 166 3.37 6.27 9.02
CA ASP A 166 2.33 7.13 9.57
C ASP A 166 2.76 8.60 9.73
N GLY A 167 3.96 8.92 9.28
CA GLY A 167 4.54 10.27 9.28
C GLY A 167 4.25 11.07 8.01
N GLU A 168 4.66 12.33 8.02
CA GLU A 168 4.55 13.18 6.83
C GLU A 168 5.51 12.72 5.73
N LEU A 169 4.96 12.38 4.57
CA LEU A 169 5.70 11.96 3.38
C LEU A 169 5.48 12.93 2.22
N PHE A 170 6.56 13.22 1.48
CA PHE A 170 6.48 13.87 0.17
C PHE A 170 6.61 12.82 -0.93
N ILE A 171 5.61 12.80 -1.81
CA ILE A 171 5.48 11.82 -2.89
C ILE A 171 5.51 12.59 -4.21
N TYR A 172 6.40 12.18 -5.10
CA TYR A 172 6.38 12.59 -6.49
C TYR A 172 5.86 11.42 -7.31
N GLU A 173 4.84 11.66 -8.12
CA GLU A 173 4.42 10.70 -9.14
C GLU A 173 4.97 11.14 -10.48
N ALA A 174 5.68 10.22 -11.14
CA ALA A 174 6.34 10.49 -12.40
C ALA A 174 6.01 9.41 -13.42
N ILE A 175 5.69 9.82 -14.64
CA ILE A 175 5.35 8.91 -15.73
C ILE A 175 6.46 8.92 -16.77
N ALA A 176 6.86 7.74 -17.23
CA ALA A 176 7.86 7.63 -18.28
C ALA A 176 7.35 8.28 -19.57
N ASN A 177 8.27 8.77 -20.41
CA ASN A 177 7.92 9.40 -21.69
C ASN A 177 7.14 8.47 -22.66
N ASP A 178 7.20 7.16 -22.46
CA ASP A 178 6.39 6.19 -23.20
C ASP A 178 4.93 6.14 -22.74
N PHE A 179 4.58 6.82 -21.65
CA PHE A 179 3.28 6.82 -20.98
C PHE A 179 2.79 5.44 -20.52
N VAL A 180 3.70 4.46 -20.41
CA VAL A 180 3.38 3.07 -20.01
C VAL A 180 3.84 2.78 -18.58
N SER A 181 4.99 3.31 -18.17
CA SER A 181 5.55 3.04 -16.83
C SER A 181 5.30 4.21 -15.87
N LEU A 182 4.58 3.95 -14.79
CA LEU A 182 4.50 4.86 -13.64
C LEU A 182 5.70 4.60 -12.73
N THR A 183 6.21 5.63 -12.09
CA THR A 183 7.13 5.50 -10.95
C THR A 183 6.72 6.46 -9.86
N THR A 184 6.58 5.89 -8.67
CA THR A 184 6.33 6.65 -7.44
C THR A 184 7.66 6.86 -6.75
N ILE A 185 8.03 8.12 -6.56
CA ILE A 185 9.26 8.51 -5.88
C ILE A 185 8.87 8.99 -4.48
N VAL A 186 9.39 8.32 -3.47
CA VAL A 186 9.13 8.58 -2.06
C VAL A 186 10.37 9.19 -1.44
N ILE A 187 10.20 10.39 -0.85
CA ILE A 187 11.25 11.05 -0.07
C ILE A 187 10.97 10.81 1.41
N TYR A 188 11.75 9.91 2.02
CA TYR A 188 11.67 9.66 3.46
C TYR A 188 12.43 10.73 4.24
N ASP A 189 13.63 11.09 3.76
CA ASP A 189 14.47 12.14 4.34
C ASP A 189 15.47 12.69 3.31
N LYS A 190 16.40 13.57 3.75
CA LYS A 190 17.40 14.21 2.86
C LYS A 190 18.43 13.25 2.25
N THR A 191 18.54 12.05 2.80
CA THR A 191 19.50 11.00 2.44
C THR A 191 18.84 9.75 1.87
N THR A 192 17.54 9.58 2.10
CA THR A 192 16.78 8.39 1.69
C THR A 192 15.66 8.80 0.73
N VAL A 193 15.94 8.63 -0.57
CA VAL A 193 14.96 8.79 -1.63
C VAL A 193 14.89 7.50 -2.44
N GLU A 194 13.70 6.97 -2.57
CA GLU A 194 13.45 5.70 -3.24
C GLU A 194 12.43 5.87 -4.35
N ALA A 195 12.63 5.16 -5.45
CA ALA A 195 11.71 5.10 -6.56
C ALA A 195 11.19 3.67 -6.73
N PHE A 196 9.87 3.54 -6.76
CA PHE A 196 9.18 2.27 -6.96
C PHE A 196 8.53 2.28 -8.34
N LYS A 197 8.81 1.25 -9.14
CA LYS A 197 8.25 1.15 -10.49
C LYS A 197 6.89 0.47 -10.43
N GLY A 198 5.86 1.15 -10.92
CA GLY A 198 4.52 0.61 -11.12
C GLY A 198 4.32 0.10 -12.54
N ILE A 199 3.76 -1.09 -12.68
CA ILE A 199 3.33 -1.65 -13.97
C ILE A 199 1.82 -1.48 -14.07
N GLU A 200 1.34 -0.76 -15.10
CA GLU A 200 -0.09 -0.61 -15.33
C GLU A 200 -0.77 -1.97 -15.53
N ILE A 201 -1.93 -2.15 -14.91
CA ILE A 201 -2.74 -3.36 -15.01
C ILE A 201 -4.22 -3.01 -15.13
N LYS A 202 -4.98 -3.79 -15.89
CA LYS A 202 -6.44 -3.71 -15.84
C LYS A 202 -6.94 -4.58 -14.71
N LEU A 203 -7.84 -4.06 -13.87
CA LEU A 203 -8.44 -4.83 -12.78
C LEU A 203 -9.08 -6.15 -13.25
N THR A 204 -9.64 -6.17 -14.47
CA THR A 204 -10.23 -7.37 -15.06
C THR A 204 -9.23 -8.50 -15.26
N ASP A 205 -7.96 -8.17 -15.48
CA ASP A 205 -6.89 -9.15 -15.73
C ASP A 205 -6.50 -9.87 -14.44
N LEU A 206 -6.76 -9.25 -13.28
CA LEU A 206 -6.45 -9.79 -11.95
C LEU A 206 -7.49 -10.78 -11.42
N LYS A 207 -8.66 -10.89 -12.09
CA LYS A 207 -9.75 -11.81 -11.71
C LYS A 207 -10.16 -11.67 -10.23
N ILE A 208 -10.13 -10.46 -9.69
CA ILE A 208 -10.42 -10.21 -8.27
C ILE A 208 -11.85 -10.64 -7.94
N SER A 209 -12.01 -11.50 -6.93
CA SER A 209 -13.27 -12.17 -6.61
C SER A 209 -14.41 -11.22 -6.25
N THR A 210 -14.12 -10.10 -5.59
CA THR A 210 -15.13 -9.11 -5.15
C THR A 210 -15.67 -8.26 -6.30
N LEU A 211 -14.96 -8.15 -7.43
CA LEU A 211 -15.44 -7.37 -8.58
C LEU A 211 -16.72 -7.96 -9.18
N ALA A 212 -16.95 -9.27 -9.03
CA ALA A 212 -18.17 -9.93 -9.48
C ALA A 212 -19.43 -9.41 -8.76
N ASN A 213 -19.31 -8.91 -7.52
CA ASN A 213 -20.44 -8.41 -6.75
C ASN A 213 -21.06 -7.16 -7.39
N PHE A 214 -20.26 -6.38 -8.11
CA PHE A 214 -20.69 -5.15 -8.78
C PHE A 214 -21.21 -5.38 -10.20
N LYS A 215 -21.00 -6.56 -10.79
CA LYS A 215 -21.59 -6.88 -12.12
C LYS A 215 -23.12 -6.80 -12.10
N LYS A 216 -23.75 -7.08 -10.96
CA LYS A 216 -25.20 -6.98 -10.76
C LYS A 216 -25.73 -5.55 -10.70
N TRP A 217 -24.86 -4.54 -10.56
CA TRP A 217 -25.29 -3.14 -10.58
C TRP A 217 -25.49 -2.61 -12.00
N LEU A 218 -24.95 -3.32 -12.99
CA LEU A 218 -25.02 -2.96 -14.40
C LEU A 218 -26.10 -3.75 -15.17
N SER A 219 -26.80 -4.66 -14.48
CA SER A 219 -27.93 -5.45 -15.00
C SER A 219 -29.24 -4.90 -14.49
#